data_AF-A0A3D8IJE7-F1
#
_entry.id   AF-A0A3D8IJE7-F1
#
_cell.length_a   1.000
_cell.length_b   1.000
_cell.length_c   1.000
_cell.angle_alpha   90.00
_cell.angle_beta   90.00
_cell.angle_gamma   90.00
#
_symmetry.space_group_name_H-M   'P 1'
#
loop_
_entity.id
_entity.type
_entity.pdbx_description
1 polymer ?
#
loop_
_entity_poly.entity_id
_entity_poly.type
_entity_poly.pdbx_seq_one_letter_code
_entity_poly.pdbx_strand_id
1 'polypeptide(L)'
;MELVLFLIAAGIIFYLYKTFQVYLSNPIVPNDRDVLQSQNRETPQQEVKPLSLKERLKTTEYGLIARIMGRLSFADEKSCILEEKLMSGIIHDMAHETDQPESLYLEIYKEARQEDIQELATLFASETIAQYKKRLKIIEFMFALSWADGELTNDEENCIIDVAAILEIENEDFNKLYDEFKANNTQKVVAMDKEEAMKLLGLQDGFTYEDLDKQYMQIMESKRQNIFDPKNLTRPFNQFGGEELKRYSQAYATLLTLATTQQTTLQHETQNQEEKIHKEIESLKIEQNKPL
;
A
#
# COMPACT_ATOMS: atom_id res chain seq x y z
N MET A 1 -47.02 17.12 -25.62
CA MET A 1 -45.65 16.69 -25.29
C MET A 1 -45.60 16.08 -23.89
N GLU A 2 -46.10 16.77 -22.87
CA GLU A 2 -46.12 16.28 -21.47
C GLU A 2 -46.91 14.97 -21.27
N LEU A 3 -48.07 14.82 -21.92
CA LEU A 3 -48.91 13.62 -21.79
C LEU A 3 -48.25 12.36 -22.41
N VAL A 4 -47.44 12.53 -23.45
CA VAL A 4 -46.68 11.43 -24.08
C VAL A 4 -45.53 11.01 -23.16
N LEU A 5 -44.84 11.96 -22.55
CA LEU A 5 -43.77 11.69 -21.59
C LEU A 5 -44.29 10.97 -20.34
N PHE A 6 -45.49 11.35 -19.87
CA PHE A 6 -46.17 10.68 -18.75
C PHE A 6 -46.52 9.22 -19.08
N LEU A 7 -47.01 8.95 -20.29
CA LEU A 7 -47.31 7.58 -20.73
C LEU A 7 -46.06 6.71 -20.86
N ILE A 8 -44.94 7.28 -21.33
CA ILE A 8 -43.65 6.57 -21.41
C ILE A 8 -43.14 6.27 -19.99
N ALA A 9 -43.15 7.26 -19.09
CA ALA A 9 -42.72 7.07 -17.70
C ALA A 9 -43.58 6.04 -16.96
N ALA A 10 -44.90 6.08 -17.15
CA ALA A 10 -45.82 5.08 -16.60
C ALA A 10 -45.54 3.67 -17.15
N GLY A 11 -45.21 3.56 -18.44
CA GLY A 11 -44.81 2.30 -19.07
C GLY A 11 -43.52 1.72 -18.49
N ILE A 12 -42.50 2.56 -18.26
CA ILE A 12 -41.23 2.15 -17.66
C ILE A 12 -41.44 1.69 -16.20
N ILE A 13 -42.21 2.44 -15.41
CA ILE A 13 -42.53 2.09 -14.02
C ILE A 13 -43.30 0.76 -13.96
N PHE A 14 -44.28 0.57 -14.86
CA PHE A 14 -45.03 -0.68 -14.94
C PHE A 14 -44.14 -1.88 -15.32
N TYR A 15 -43.22 -1.69 -16.26
CA TYR A 15 -42.25 -2.72 -16.64
C TYR A 15 -41.33 -3.09 -15.47
N LEU A 16 -40.76 -2.10 -14.78
CA LEU A 16 -39.92 -2.34 -13.60
C LEU A 16 -40.70 -3.04 -12.48
N TYR A 17 -41.93 -2.63 -12.21
CA TYR A 17 -42.79 -3.27 -11.23
C TYR A 17 -43.07 -4.74 -11.59
N LYS A 18 -43.32 -5.04 -12.87
CA LYS A 18 -43.53 -6.42 -13.35
C LYS A 18 -42.27 -7.27 -13.21
N THR A 19 -41.11 -6.76 -13.65
CA THR A 19 -39.83 -7.47 -13.52
C THR A 19 -39.50 -7.72 -12.05
N PHE A 20 -39.70 -6.72 -11.18
CA PHE A 20 -39.48 -6.85 -9.75
C PHE A 20 -40.45 -7.84 -9.08
N GLN A 21 -41.73 -7.84 -9.47
CA GLN A 21 -42.71 -8.84 -9.03
C GLN A 21 -42.35 -10.24 -9.48
N VAL A 22 -41.84 -10.43 -10.71
CA VAL A 22 -41.33 -11.75 -11.17
C VAL A 22 -40.14 -12.20 -10.33
N TYR A 23 -39.21 -11.29 -10.01
CA TYR A 23 -38.07 -11.58 -9.13
C TYR A 23 -38.50 -11.96 -7.70
N LEU A 24 -39.55 -11.31 -7.17
CA LEU A 24 -40.08 -11.63 -5.83
C LEU A 24 -41.01 -12.86 -5.82
N SER A 25 -41.71 -13.12 -6.92
CA SER A 25 -42.67 -14.23 -7.07
C SER A 25 -42.00 -15.55 -7.46
N ASN A 26 -40.72 -15.51 -7.85
CA ASN A 26 -39.85 -16.67 -7.94
C ASN A 26 -38.98 -16.72 -6.68
N PRO A 27 -39.48 -17.22 -5.53
CA PRO A 27 -38.55 -17.72 -4.52
C PRO A 27 -37.67 -18.74 -5.24
N ILE A 28 -36.37 -18.78 -4.95
CA ILE A 28 -35.52 -19.88 -5.37
C ILE A 28 -36.14 -21.14 -4.74
N VAL A 29 -37.02 -21.80 -5.48
CA VAL A 29 -37.59 -23.09 -5.12
C VAL A 29 -36.55 -24.09 -5.62
N PRO A 30 -35.84 -24.80 -4.73
CA PRO A 30 -35.02 -25.91 -5.15
C PRO A 30 -35.97 -27.05 -5.53
N ASN A 31 -36.47 -27.05 -6.77
CA ASN A 31 -37.39 -28.05 -7.25
C ASN A 31 -36.74 -28.87 -8.37
N ASP A 32 -36.04 -29.92 -7.96
CA ASP A 32 -36.34 -31.30 -8.40
C ASP A 32 -35.45 -32.29 -7.63
N ARG A 33 -35.79 -32.47 -6.35
CA ARG A 33 -35.64 -33.76 -5.69
C ARG A 33 -36.95 -34.50 -5.92
N ASP A 34 -37.06 -35.26 -7.01
CA ASP A 34 -37.90 -36.47 -7.13
C ASP A 34 -37.94 -36.97 -8.60
N VAL A 35 -36.77 -37.37 -9.11
CA VAL A 35 -36.70 -38.56 -9.98
C VAL A 35 -35.72 -39.53 -9.32
N LEU A 36 -36.23 -40.24 -8.31
CA LEU A 36 -35.62 -41.45 -7.79
C LEU A 36 -35.75 -42.56 -8.85
N GLN A 37 -34.86 -42.54 -9.85
CA GLN A 37 -34.32 -43.78 -10.38
C GLN A 37 -32.94 -43.97 -9.78
N SER A 38 -32.83 -45.02 -8.98
CA SER A 38 -31.61 -45.55 -8.41
C SER A 38 -30.60 -45.89 -9.51
N GLN A 39 -29.75 -44.92 -9.86
CA GLN A 39 -28.42 -45.21 -10.33
C GLN A 39 -27.45 -44.93 -9.19
N ASN A 40 -26.94 -46.02 -8.60
CA ASN A 40 -25.72 -46.01 -7.82
C ASN A 40 -24.62 -45.32 -8.64
N ARG A 41 -24.46 -44.02 -8.44
CA ARG A 41 -23.19 -43.34 -8.69
C ARG A 41 -22.71 -42.91 -7.32
N GLU A 42 -21.79 -43.71 -6.78
CA GLU A 42 -20.86 -43.29 -5.74
C GLU A 42 -20.14 -42.04 -6.26
N THR A 43 -20.73 -40.88 -6.01
CA THR A 43 -20.06 -39.61 -6.21
C THR A 43 -19.31 -39.41 -4.91
N PRO A 44 -17.97 -39.37 -4.90
CA PRO A 44 -17.25 -38.98 -3.70
C PRO A 44 -17.76 -37.59 -3.33
N GLN A 45 -18.50 -37.47 -2.22
CA GLN A 45 -18.75 -36.17 -1.63
C GLN A 45 -17.39 -35.63 -1.22
N GLN A 46 -16.78 -34.82 -2.09
CA GLN A 46 -15.66 -33.98 -1.70
C GLN A 46 -16.17 -33.08 -0.58
N GLU A 47 -15.74 -33.41 0.62
CA GLU A 47 -15.89 -32.57 1.80
C GLU A 47 -15.24 -31.23 1.46
N VAL A 48 -16.05 -30.22 1.11
CA VAL A 48 -15.55 -28.86 0.86
C VAL A 48 -15.03 -28.35 2.18
N LYS A 49 -13.72 -28.48 2.40
CA LYS A 49 -13.05 -27.95 3.58
C LYS A 49 -13.44 -26.47 3.69
N PRO A 50 -13.99 -26.02 4.83
CA PRO A 50 -14.33 -24.61 4.99
C PRO A 50 -13.07 -23.78 4.73
N LEU A 51 -13.19 -22.81 3.83
CA LEU A 51 -12.09 -21.90 3.50
C LEU A 51 -11.54 -21.31 4.79
N SER A 52 -10.21 -21.28 4.91
CA SER A 52 -9.58 -20.62 6.07
C SER A 52 -9.95 -19.14 6.08
N LEU A 53 -9.85 -18.49 7.25
CA LEU A 53 -10.11 -17.05 7.37
C LEU A 53 -9.29 -16.24 6.36
N LYS A 54 -8.01 -16.60 6.16
CA LYS A 54 -7.13 -15.98 5.17
C LYS A 54 -7.64 -16.14 3.74
N GLU A 55 -8.03 -17.36 3.36
CA GLU A 55 -8.56 -17.62 2.01
C GLU A 55 -9.87 -16.86 1.75
N ARG A 56 -10.71 -16.69 2.78
CA ARG A 56 -11.91 -15.85 2.68
C ARG A 56 -11.55 -14.38 2.54
N LEU A 57 -10.54 -13.90 3.26
CA LEU A 57 -10.09 -12.51 3.15
C LEU A 57 -9.50 -12.20 1.78
N LYS A 58 -8.75 -13.14 1.17
CA LYS A 58 -8.19 -12.96 -0.19
C LYS A 58 -9.21 -12.63 -1.28
N THR A 59 -10.48 -12.98 -1.07
CA THR A 59 -11.57 -12.72 -2.01
C THR A 59 -12.39 -11.48 -1.65
N THR A 60 -12.15 -10.83 -0.51
CA THR A 60 -12.84 -9.57 -0.16
C THR A 60 -12.21 -8.40 -0.88
N GLU A 61 -12.94 -7.29 -0.96
CA GLU A 61 -12.44 -6.02 -1.50
C GLU A 61 -11.07 -5.62 -0.92
N TYR A 62 -10.91 -5.64 0.42
CA TYR A 62 -9.64 -5.30 1.07
C TYR A 62 -8.55 -6.34 0.83
N GLY A 63 -8.89 -7.63 0.74
CA GLY A 63 -7.89 -8.64 0.38
C GLY A 63 -7.41 -8.50 -1.06
N LEU A 64 -8.28 -8.13 -1.98
CA LEU A 64 -7.91 -7.81 -3.36
C LEU A 64 -7.02 -6.57 -3.42
N ILE A 65 -7.33 -5.53 -2.66
CA ILE A 65 -6.47 -4.34 -2.53
C ILE A 65 -5.08 -4.74 -2.01
N ALA A 66 -5.00 -5.51 -0.92
CA ALA A 66 -3.73 -5.98 -0.37
C ALA A 66 -2.90 -6.78 -1.40
N ARG A 67 -3.56 -7.61 -2.21
CA ARG A 67 -2.90 -8.39 -3.27
C ARG A 67 -2.42 -7.51 -4.43
N ILE A 68 -3.23 -6.55 -4.87
CA ILE A 68 -2.86 -5.58 -5.91
C ILE A 68 -1.64 -4.78 -5.46
N MET A 69 -1.65 -4.26 -4.23
CA MET A 69 -0.52 -3.50 -3.69
C MET A 69 0.72 -4.38 -3.54
N GLY A 70 0.57 -5.62 -3.06
CA GLY A 70 1.70 -6.56 -3.00
C GLY A 70 2.30 -6.82 -4.37
N ARG A 71 1.48 -7.04 -5.39
CA ARG A 71 1.97 -7.28 -6.75
C ARG A 71 2.69 -6.07 -7.34
N LEU A 72 2.24 -4.85 -7.02
CA LEU A 72 2.88 -3.58 -7.41
C LEU A 72 4.21 -3.37 -6.68
N SER A 73 4.21 -3.44 -5.35
CA SER A 73 5.37 -3.23 -4.48
C SER A 73 6.50 -4.23 -4.68
N PHE A 74 6.22 -5.41 -5.24
CA PHE A 74 7.25 -6.38 -5.61
C PHE A 74 7.54 -6.41 -7.11
N ALA A 75 7.05 -5.43 -7.88
CA ALA A 75 7.39 -5.28 -9.29
C ALA A 75 8.86 -4.85 -9.44
N ASP A 76 9.34 -4.01 -8.52
CA ASP A 76 10.76 -3.75 -8.34
C ASP A 76 11.34 -4.59 -7.16
N GLU A 77 12.67 -4.68 -7.06
CA GLU A 77 13.33 -5.33 -5.91
C GLU A 77 13.70 -4.33 -4.81
N LYS A 78 13.17 -3.10 -4.84
CA LYS A 78 13.61 -1.99 -4.00
C LYS A 78 12.48 -1.46 -3.15
N SER A 79 12.34 -1.98 -1.93
CA SER A 79 11.44 -1.34 -0.97
C SER A 79 12.10 -0.17 -0.26
N CYS A 80 11.42 0.99 -0.25
CA CYS A 80 11.85 2.17 0.49
C CYS A 80 11.07 2.35 1.80
N ILE A 81 11.63 3.12 2.74
CA ILE A 81 11.03 3.33 4.07
C ILE A 81 9.65 3.98 3.96
N LEU A 82 9.45 4.92 3.02
CA LEU A 82 8.16 5.58 2.83
C LEU A 82 7.10 4.58 2.36
N GLU A 83 7.44 3.74 1.38
CA GLU A 83 6.55 2.71 0.85
C GLU A 83 6.11 1.73 1.94
N GLU A 84 7.04 1.24 2.77
CA GLU A 84 6.73 0.36 3.89
C GLU A 84 5.73 1.02 4.85
N LYS A 85 5.86 2.32 5.12
CA LYS A 85 4.93 3.06 5.99
C LYS A 85 3.58 3.31 5.34
N LEU A 86 3.54 3.63 4.05
CA LEU A 86 2.30 3.75 3.30
C LEU A 86 1.53 2.42 3.33
N MET A 87 2.22 1.29 3.11
CA MET A 87 1.58 -0.02 3.18
C MET A 87 1.18 -0.44 4.59
N SER A 88 2.03 -0.19 5.59
CA SER A 88 1.66 -0.43 6.99
C SER A 88 0.40 0.35 7.37
N GLY A 89 0.28 1.59 6.90
CA GLY A 89 -0.89 2.44 7.16
C GLY A 89 -2.16 1.88 6.53
N ILE A 90 -2.12 1.48 5.25
CA ILE A 90 -3.26 0.85 4.59
C ILE A 90 -3.65 -0.47 5.26
N ILE A 91 -2.67 -1.32 5.61
CA ILE A 91 -2.94 -2.59 6.30
C ILE A 91 -3.63 -2.36 7.64
N HIS A 92 -3.19 -1.36 8.39
CA HIS A 92 -3.85 -0.96 9.62
C HIS A 92 -5.30 -0.52 9.38
N ASP A 93 -5.54 0.34 8.39
CA ASP A 93 -6.89 0.83 8.07
C ASP A 93 -7.82 -0.32 7.65
N MET A 94 -7.33 -1.26 6.81
CA MET A 94 -8.09 -2.46 6.41
C MET A 94 -8.39 -3.38 7.61
N ALA A 95 -7.40 -3.62 8.45
CA ALA A 95 -7.53 -4.44 9.66
C ALA A 95 -8.58 -3.84 10.62
N HIS A 96 -8.49 -2.54 10.86
CA HIS A 96 -9.42 -1.81 11.71
C HIS A 96 -10.85 -1.81 11.15
N GLU A 97 -11.04 -1.57 9.85
CA GLU A 97 -12.38 -1.54 9.23
C GLU A 97 -13.05 -2.92 9.16
N THR A 98 -12.27 -4.01 9.18
CA THR A 98 -12.79 -5.38 9.11
C THR A 98 -12.78 -6.16 10.42
N ASP A 99 -12.26 -5.56 11.50
CA ASP A 99 -12.01 -6.23 12.78
C ASP A 99 -11.20 -7.52 12.58
N GLN A 100 -10.15 -7.45 11.76
CA GLN A 100 -9.26 -8.57 11.46
C GLN A 100 -7.81 -8.26 11.88
N PRO A 101 -6.99 -9.27 12.19
CA PRO A 101 -5.58 -9.06 12.48
C PRO A 101 -4.81 -8.46 11.30
N GLU A 102 -4.03 -7.41 11.53
CA GLU A 102 -3.09 -6.84 10.54
C GLU A 102 -2.15 -7.89 9.94
N SER A 103 -1.72 -8.86 10.76
CA SER A 103 -0.83 -9.94 10.32
C SER A 103 -1.40 -10.76 9.15
N LEU A 104 -2.73 -10.92 9.08
CA LEU A 104 -3.36 -11.65 7.98
C LEU A 104 -3.28 -10.85 6.67
N TYR A 105 -3.56 -9.55 6.70
CA TYR A 105 -3.41 -8.70 5.51
C TYR A 105 -1.95 -8.60 5.09
N LEU A 106 -1.02 -8.55 6.03
CA LEU A 106 0.41 -8.56 5.74
C LEU A 106 0.87 -9.87 5.08
N GLU A 107 0.36 -11.02 5.53
CA GLU A 107 0.59 -12.31 4.87
C GLU A 107 0.03 -12.31 3.44
N ILE A 108 -1.22 -11.85 3.26
CA ILE A 108 -1.87 -11.76 1.95
C ILE A 108 -1.07 -10.88 1.00
N TYR A 109 -0.64 -9.71 1.47
CA TYR A 109 0.21 -8.78 0.72
C TYR A 109 1.53 -9.44 0.28
N LYS A 110 2.23 -10.12 1.19
CA LYS A 110 3.52 -10.78 0.89
C LYS A 110 3.41 -11.94 -0.09
N GLU A 111 2.31 -12.69 -0.05
CA GLU A 111 2.06 -13.83 -0.94
C GLU A 111 1.74 -13.41 -2.37
N ALA A 112 1.27 -12.17 -2.58
CA ALA A 112 0.75 -11.70 -3.87
C ALA A 112 1.82 -11.43 -4.94
N ARG A 113 3.10 -11.58 -4.62
CA ARG A 113 4.23 -11.28 -5.52
C ARG A 113 4.14 -11.96 -6.89
N GLN A 114 3.61 -13.18 -6.95
CA GLN A 114 3.57 -14.01 -8.17
C GLN A 114 2.20 -14.02 -8.84
N GLU A 115 1.28 -13.18 -8.39
CA GLU A 115 -0.08 -13.17 -8.91
C GLU A 115 -0.19 -12.35 -10.20
N ASP A 116 -1.20 -12.67 -11.01
CA ASP A 116 -1.52 -11.91 -12.22
C ASP A 116 -2.29 -10.63 -11.84
N ILE A 117 -1.67 -9.48 -12.10
CA ILE A 117 -2.27 -8.19 -11.81
C ILE A 117 -3.59 -7.96 -12.57
N GLN A 118 -3.71 -8.50 -13.79
CA GLN A 118 -4.91 -8.33 -14.62
C GLN A 118 -6.08 -9.15 -14.05
N GLU A 119 -5.81 -10.35 -13.54
CA GLU A 119 -6.80 -11.15 -12.84
C GLU A 119 -7.26 -10.45 -11.55
N LEU A 120 -6.32 -9.94 -10.75
CA LEU A 120 -6.62 -9.19 -9.54
C LEU A 120 -7.46 -7.94 -9.81
N ALA A 121 -7.11 -7.17 -10.83
CA ALA A 121 -7.86 -5.99 -11.24
C ALA A 121 -9.27 -6.36 -11.72
N THR A 122 -9.43 -7.47 -12.43
CA THR A 122 -10.73 -7.96 -12.90
C THR A 122 -11.63 -8.35 -11.73
N LEU A 123 -11.08 -9.08 -10.75
CA LEU A 123 -11.79 -9.42 -9.52
C LEU A 123 -12.19 -8.15 -8.76
N PHE A 124 -11.28 -7.20 -8.60
CA PHE A 124 -11.55 -5.93 -7.93
C PHE A 124 -12.61 -5.09 -8.66
N ALA A 125 -12.58 -5.05 -10.00
CA ALA A 125 -13.60 -4.39 -10.79
C ALA A 125 -14.99 -4.98 -10.52
N SER A 126 -15.09 -6.31 -10.41
CA SER A 126 -16.35 -7.02 -10.15
C SER A 126 -16.93 -6.74 -8.75
N GLU A 127 -16.08 -6.51 -7.75
CA GLU A 127 -16.51 -6.13 -6.38
C GLU A 127 -16.87 -4.64 -6.25
N THR A 128 -16.38 -3.80 -7.17
CA THR A 128 -16.51 -2.32 -7.10
C THR A 128 -17.42 -1.74 -8.19
N ILE A 129 -18.41 -2.50 -8.65
CA ILE A 129 -19.38 -2.04 -9.67
C ILE A 129 -20.03 -0.73 -9.22
N ALA A 130 -20.04 0.26 -10.12
CA ALA A 130 -20.53 1.62 -9.89
C ALA A 130 -19.83 2.42 -8.78
N GLN A 131 -18.66 1.98 -8.29
CA GLN A 131 -17.85 2.67 -7.28
C GLN A 131 -16.63 3.36 -7.91
N TYR A 132 -16.86 4.15 -8.97
CA TYR A 132 -15.78 4.79 -9.76
C TYR A 132 -14.77 5.57 -8.90
N LYS A 133 -15.25 6.37 -7.94
CA LYS A 133 -14.37 7.15 -7.05
C LYS A 133 -13.42 6.28 -6.22
N LYS A 134 -13.87 5.08 -5.83
CA LYS A 134 -13.04 4.14 -5.08
C LYS A 134 -11.96 3.55 -5.98
N ARG A 135 -12.33 3.12 -7.20
CA ARG A 135 -11.38 2.63 -8.20
C ARG A 135 -10.31 3.69 -8.51
N LEU A 136 -10.72 4.93 -8.75
CA LEU A 136 -9.81 6.06 -8.98
C LEU A 136 -8.88 6.30 -7.78
N LYS A 137 -9.39 6.21 -6.56
CA LYS A 137 -8.61 6.36 -5.33
C LYS A 137 -7.55 5.26 -5.17
N ILE A 138 -7.86 4.03 -5.58
CA ILE A 138 -6.87 2.94 -5.59
C ILE A 138 -5.76 3.23 -6.59
N ILE A 139 -6.07 3.68 -7.80
CA ILE A 139 -5.06 4.09 -8.79
C ILE A 139 -4.18 5.23 -8.26
N GLU A 140 -4.79 6.24 -7.64
CA GLU A 140 -4.06 7.34 -7.01
C GLU A 140 -3.10 6.85 -5.92
N PHE A 141 -3.51 5.87 -5.11
CA PHE A 141 -2.64 5.29 -4.09
C PHE A 141 -1.54 4.42 -4.69
N MET A 142 -1.80 3.69 -5.79
CA MET A 142 -0.74 2.97 -6.52
C MET A 142 0.35 3.93 -7.01
N PHE A 143 -0.02 5.10 -7.55
CA PHE A 143 0.97 6.13 -7.87
C PHE A 143 1.72 6.64 -6.64
N ALA A 144 1.05 6.80 -5.49
CA ALA A 144 1.71 7.22 -4.26
C ALA A 144 2.75 6.20 -3.78
N LEU A 145 2.47 4.91 -3.91
CA LEU A 145 3.43 3.84 -3.61
C LEU A 145 4.61 3.86 -4.59
N SER A 146 4.34 3.86 -5.90
CA SER A 146 5.40 3.77 -6.91
C SER A 146 6.26 5.02 -7.06
N TRP A 147 5.85 6.16 -6.50
CA TRP A 147 6.70 7.36 -6.41
C TRP A 147 7.36 7.53 -5.03
N ALA A 148 7.20 6.57 -4.12
CA ALA A 148 7.66 6.69 -2.75
C ALA A 148 9.19 6.79 -2.65
N ASP A 149 9.92 6.07 -3.50
CA ASP A 149 11.38 6.13 -3.60
C ASP A 149 11.88 7.33 -4.45
N GLY A 150 10.96 7.99 -5.16
CA GLY A 150 11.20 9.16 -5.98
C GLY A 150 11.31 8.90 -7.48
N GLU A 151 11.19 7.65 -7.95
CA GLU A 151 11.25 7.29 -9.36
C GLU A 151 10.19 6.25 -9.72
N LEU A 152 9.30 6.58 -10.66
CA LEU A 152 8.38 5.59 -11.23
C LEU A 152 9.10 4.74 -12.28
N THR A 153 9.22 3.43 -12.04
CA THR A 153 9.80 2.51 -13.02
C THR A 153 8.82 2.17 -14.15
N ASN A 154 9.34 1.73 -15.30
CA ASN A 154 8.49 1.31 -16.43
C ASN A 154 7.57 0.12 -16.06
N ASP A 155 8.03 -0.79 -15.21
CA ASP A 155 7.26 -1.98 -14.83
C ASP A 155 6.07 -1.60 -13.92
N GLU A 156 6.27 -0.65 -13.00
CA GLU A 156 5.20 -0.08 -12.18
C GLU A 156 4.23 0.76 -13.01
N GLU A 157 4.74 1.60 -13.92
CA GLU A 157 3.90 2.40 -14.82
C GLU A 157 2.98 1.50 -15.65
N ASN A 158 3.54 0.44 -16.26
CA ASN A 158 2.75 -0.53 -17.02
C ASN A 158 1.73 -1.26 -16.12
N CYS A 159 2.12 -1.64 -14.91
CA CYS A 159 1.23 -2.26 -13.92
C CYS A 159 0.03 -1.35 -13.61
N ILE A 160 0.28 -0.06 -13.34
CA ILE A 160 -0.75 0.92 -13.03
C ILE A 160 -1.67 1.16 -14.24
N ILE A 161 -1.11 1.24 -15.45
CA ILE A 161 -1.88 1.39 -16.71
C ILE A 161 -2.83 0.20 -16.91
N ASP A 162 -2.32 -1.02 -16.77
CA ASP A 162 -3.11 -2.25 -16.94
C ASP A 162 -4.28 -2.29 -15.95
N VAL A 163 -4.02 -2.00 -14.67
CA VAL A 163 -5.07 -1.94 -13.64
C VAL A 163 -6.08 -0.84 -13.98
N ALA A 164 -5.64 0.38 -14.30
CA ALA A 164 -6.53 1.49 -14.60
C ALA A 164 -7.45 1.19 -15.80
N ALA A 165 -6.93 0.53 -16.83
CA ALA A 165 -7.71 0.11 -17.99
C ALA A 165 -8.80 -0.89 -17.62
N ILE A 166 -8.47 -1.91 -16.82
CA ILE A 166 -9.44 -2.93 -16.35
C ILE A 166 -10.47 -2.34 -15.40
N LEU A 167 -10.09 -1.35 -14.59
CA LEU A 167 -10.99 -0.62 -13.70
C LEU A 167 -11.88 0.40 -14.43
N GLU A 168 -11.71 0.54 -15.75
CA GLU A 168 -12.45 1.46 -16.62
C GLU A 168 -12.29 2.92 -16.14
N ILE A 169 -11.07 3.29 -15.77
CA ILE A 169 -10.74 4.68 -15.43
C ILE A 169 -10.69 5.51 -16.71
N GLU A 170 -11.37 6.66 -16.71
CA GLU A 170 -11.35 7.57 -17.85
C GLU A 170 -9.94 8.11 -18.08
N ASN A 171 -9.54 8.20 -19.36
CA ASN A 171 -8.20 8.66 -19.73
C ASN A 171 -7.88 10.07 -19.20
N GLU A 172 -8.88 10.95 -19.13
CA GLU A 172 -8.71 12.30 -18.57
C GLU A 172 -8.32 12.26 -17.09
N ASP A 173 -9.02 11.45 -16.29
CA ASP A 173 -8.75 11.31 -14.87
C ASP A 173 -7.40 10.61 -14.62
N PHE A 174 -7.09 9.57 -15.40
CA PHE A 174 -5.82 8.87 -15.32
C PHE A 174 -4.63 9.80 -15.63
N ASN A 175 -4.69 10.50 -16.77
CA ASN A 175 -3.62 11.39 -17.19
C ASN A 175 -3.43 12.54 -16.20
N LYS A 176 -4.53 13.05 -15.61
CA LYS A 176 -4.46 14.05 -14.55
C LYS A 176 -3.70 13.52 -13.33
N LEU A 177 -4.02 12.31 -12.85
CA LEU A 177 -3.28 11.71 -11.74
C LEU A 177 -1.80 11.56 -12.09
N TYR A 178 -1.51 10.99 -13.26
CA TYR A 178 -0.15 10.78 -13.74
C TYR A 178 0.66 12.10 -13.76
N ASP A 179 0.11 13.13 -14.38
CA ASP A 179 0.77 14.44 -14.51
C ASP A 179 0.99 15.11 -13.15
N GLU A 180 0.01 15.02 -12.23
CA GLU A 180 0.15 15.58 -10.90
C GLU A 180 1.27 14.89 -10.10
N PHE A 181 1.33 13.56 -10.10
CA PHE A 181 2.44 12.83 -9.45
C PHE A 181 3.77 13.10 -10.13
N LYS A 182 3.84 13.11 -11.46
CA LYS A 182 5.06 13.41 -12.19
C LYS A 182 5.57 14.82 -11.90
N ALA A 183 4.70 15.82 -11.90
CA ALA A 183 5.06 17.20 -11.60
C ALA A 183 5.63 17.36 -10.18
N ASN A 184 5.00 16.70 -9.19
CA ASN A 184 5.44 16.76 -7.79
C ASN A 184 6.74 16.01 -7.54
N ASN A 185 7.02 14.94 -8.30
CA ASN A 185 8.19 14.09 -8.09
C ASN A 185 9.39 14.44 -8.97
N THR A 186 9.19 15.16 -10.08
CA THR A 186 10.30 15.63 -10.96
C THR A 186 11.00 16.88 -10.40
N GLN A 187 10.41 17.56 -9.42
CA GLN A 187 11.10 18.65 -8.74
C GLN A 187 12.31 18.09 -7.99
N LYS A 188 13.51 18.60 -8.34
CA LYS A 188 14.76 18.20 -7.69
C LYS A 188 14.61 18.33 -6.18
N VAL A 189 14.76 17.22 -5.47
CA VAL A 189 14.89 17.18 -4.02
C VAL A 189 16.05 18.09 -3.64
N VAL A 190 15.73 19.26 -3.07
CA VAL A 190 16.75 20.09 -2.42
C VAL A 190 17.22 19.28 -1.23
N ALA A 191 18.54 19.04 -1.15
CA ALA A 191 19.12 18.33 -0.02
C ALA A 191 18.74 19.09 1.27
N MET A 192 17.97 18.42 2.13
CA MET A 192 17.55 18.99 3.41
C MET A 192 18.76 19.04 4.33
N ASP A 193 18.98 20.20 4.96
CA ASP A 193 20.06 20.31 5.94
C ASP A 193 19.67 19.63 7.28
N LYS A 194 20.67 19.34 8.12
CA LYS A 194 20.45 18.66 9.41
C LYS A 194 19.51 19.46 10.31
N GLU A 195 19.66 20.78 10.35
CA GLU A 195 18.91 21.66 11.25
C GLU A 195 17.44 21.73 10.85
N GLU A 196 17.16 21.81 9.55
CA GLU A 196 15.85 21.74 8.93
C GLU A 196 15.20 20.38 9.20
N ALA A 197 15.93 19.28 9.00
CA ALA A 197 15.42 17.93 9.25
C ALA A 197 15.06 17.71 10.73
N MET A 198 15.91 18.16 11.66
CA MET A 198 15.64 18.10 13.10
C MET A 198 14.43 18.95 13.49
N LYS A 199 14.35 20.18 12.97
CA LYS A 199 13.22 21.08 13.20
C LYS A 199 11.92 20.50 12.65
N LEU A 200 11.97 19.88 11.48
CA LEU A 200 10.80 19.28 10.84
C LEU A 200 10.26 18.10 11.66
N LEU A 201 11.14 17.23 12.17
CA LEU A 201 10.78 16.09 13.01
C LEU A 201 10.58 16.45 14.50
N GLY A 202 10.83 17.71 14.88
CA GLY A 202 10.69 18.20 16.25
C GLY A 202 11.71 17.60 17.23
N LEU A 203 12.91 17.26 16.74
CA LEU A 203 13.98 16.63 17.52
C LEU A 203 14.98 17.68 18.04
N GLN A 204 15.57 17.40 19.20
CA GLN A 204 16.62 18.21 19.81
C GLN A 204 18.00 17.57 19.61
N ASP A 205 19.07 18.34 19.80
CA ASP A 205 20.44 17.80 19.75
C ASP A 205 20.63 16.69 20.78
N GLY A 206 21.29 15.61 20.36
CA GLY A 206 21.50 14.42 21.20
C GLY A 206 20.37 13.39 21.17
N PHE A 207 19.42 13.49 20.22
CA PHE A 207 18.39 12.47 20.02
C PHE A 207 18.99 11.08 19.78
N THR A 208 18.32 10.04 20.27
CA THR A 208 18.68 8.65 19.99
C THR A 208 17.99 8.14 18.73
N TYR A 209 18.47 7.03 18.17
CA TYR A 209 17.77 6.37 17.05
C TYR A 209 16.32 6.02 17.41
N GLU A 210 16.06 5.58 18.64
CA GLU A 210 14.71 5.25 19.11
C GLU A 210 13.79 6.50 19.14
N ASP A 211 14.33 7.66 19.53
CA ASP A 211 13.58 8.92 19.51
C ASP A 211 13.24 9.35 18.08
N LEU A 212 14.19 9.20 17.14
CA LEU A 212 14.00 9.49 15.72
C LEU A 212 12.91 8.60 15.11
N ASP A 213 13.01 7.29 15.34
CA ASP A 213 12.06 6.31 14.81
C ASP A 213 10.65 6.54 15.36
N LYS A 214 10.55 6.72 16.68
CA LYS A 214 9.27 6.99 17.34
C LYS A 214 8.60 8.26 16.84
N GLN A 215 9.34 9.37 16.72
CA GLN A 215 8.78 10.62 16.23
C GLN A 215 8.35 10.53 14.77
N TYR A 216 9.16 9.87 13.94
CA TYR A 216 8.79 9.61 12.56
C TYR A 216 7.49 8.80 12.47
N MET A 217 7.37 7.68 13.21
CA MET A 217 6.13 6.90 13.23
C MET A 217 4.92 7.73 13.65
N GLN A 218 5.05 8.53 14.71
CA GLN A 218 3.96 9.34 15.22
C GLN A 218 3.49 10.38 14.18
N ILE A 219 4.42 11.01 13.46
CA ILE A 219 4.11 11.97 12.41
C ILE A 219 3.41 11.26 11.25
N MET A 220 3.96 10.15 10.77
CA MET A 220 3.37 9.36 9.68
C MET A 220 1.93 8.96 10.01
N GLU A 221 1.68 8.47 11.23
CA GLU A 221 0.35 8.09 11.68
C GLU A 221 -0.62 9.27 11.78
N SER A 222 -0.15 10.44 12.23
CA SER A 222 -0.98 11.63 12.35
C SER A 222 -1.33 12.29 11.02
N LYS A 223 -0.49 12.10 10.00
CA LYS A 223 -0.57 12.78 8.71
C LYS A 223 -1.11 11.90 7.59
N ARG A 224 -1.12 10.57 7.77
CA ARG A 224 -1.64 9.66 6.75
C ARG A 224 -3.14 9.90 6.52
N GLN A 225 -3.56 9.71 5.29
CA GLN A 225 -4.96 9.77 4.90
C GLN A 225 -5.48 8.34 4.77
N ASN A 226 -6.50 7.97 5.57
CA ASN A 226 -7.25 6.73 5.32
C ASN A 226 -8.00 6.88 3.98
N ILE A 227 -7.57 6.15 2.96
CA ILE A 227 -8.12 6.23 1.61
C ILE A 227 -9.49 5.56 1.46
N PHE A 228 -9.91 4.77 2.45
CA PHE A 228 -11.21 4.11 2.50
C PHE A 228 -12.31 4.97 3.13
N ASP A 229 -11.95 6.03 3.89
CA ASP A 229 -12.94 6.98 4.42
C ASP A 229 -13.65 7.70 3.25
N PRO A 230 -15.00 7.64 3.16
CA PRO A 230 -15.76 8.34 2.13
C PRO A 230 -15.45 9.83 1.99
N LYS A 231 -15.02 10.50 3.07
CA LYS A 231 -14.62 11.92 3.07
C LYS A 231 -13.32 12.18 2.33
N ASN A 232 -12.49 11.15 2.18
CA ASN A 232 -11.17 11.19 1.57
C ASN A 232 -11.20 10.78 0.10
N LEU A 233 -12.26 10.11 -0.37
CA LEU A 233 -12.42 9.70 -1.77
C LEU A 233 -12.33 10.85 -2.78
N THR A 234 -12.65 12.08 -2.40
CA THR A 234 -12.59 13.26 -3.28
C THR A 234 -11.42 14.19 -2.99
N ARG A 235 -10.59 13.88 -1.99
CA ARG A 235 -9.42 14.70 -1.62
C ARG A 235 -8.18 14.12 -2.28
N PRO A 236 -7.42 14.89 -3.07
CA PRO A 236 -6.20 14.39 -3.69
C PRO A 236 -5.16 13.96 -2.64
N PHE A 237 -4.63 12.75 -2.74
CA PHE A 237 -3.66 12.19 -1.80
C PHE A 237 -2.35 12.98 -1.81
N ASN A 238 -1.87 13.35 -2.99
CA ASN A 238 -0.62 14.11 -3.17
C ASN A 238 -0.65 15.47 -2.45
N GLN A 239 -1.75 16.21 -2.53
CA GLN A 239 -1.95 17.52 -1.92
C GLN A 239 -2.26 17.45 -0.43
N PHE A 240 -2.82 16.33 0.04
CA PHE A 240 -3.33 16.16 1.41
C PHE A 240 -2.67 15.00 2.16
N GLY A 241 -1.38 14.79 1.96
CA GLY A 241 -0.60 13.81 2.72
C GLY A 241 0.68 13.40 2.01
N GLY A 242 0.62 13.05 0.73
CA GLY A 242 1.75 12.49 -0.01
C GLY A 242 3.00 13.36 -0.01
N GLU A 243 2.88 14.66 -0.30
CA GLU A 243 4.03 15.58 -0.31
C GLU A 243 4.64 15.76 1.09
N GLU A 244 3.80 15.93 2.12
CA GLU A 244 4.27 16.07 3.51
C GLU A 244 4.98 14.80 3.98
N LEU A 245 4.38 13.63 3.74
CA LEU A 245 4.96 12.32 4.10
C LEU A 245 6.31 12.10 3.43
N LYS A 246 6.46 12.51 2.15
CA LYS A 246 7.75 12.47 1.45
C LYS A 246 8.79 13.38 2.11
N ARG A 247 8.43 14.61 2.47
CA ARG A 247 9.33 15.53 3.18
C ARG A 247 9.78 14.98 4.54
N TYR A 248 8.87 14.37 5.30
CA TYR A 248 9.22 13.71 6.55
C TYR A 248 10.13 12.50 6.35
N SER A 249 9.89 11.70 5.30
CA SER A 249 10.75 10.56 4.97
C SER A 249 12.16 11.01 4.58
N GLN A 250 12.29 12.11 3.82
CA GLN A 250 13.59 12.70 3.49
C GLN A 250 14.33 13.22 4.73
N ALA A 251 13.61 13.89 5.65
CA ALA A 251 14.19 14.32 6.92
C ALA A 251 14.71 13.13 7.74
N TYR A 252 13.91 12.06 7.82
CA TYR A 252 14.29 10.84 8.51
C TYR A 252 15.54 10.20 7.89
N ALA A 253 15.58 10.03 6.57
CA ALA A 253 16.73 9.47 5.86
C ALA A 253 18.00 10.32 6.04
N THR A 254 17.86 11.66 6.06
CA THR A 254 18.96 12.59 6.30
C THR A 254 19.52 12.43 7.72
N LEU A 255 18.67 12.36 8.74
CA LEU A 255 19.13 12.17 10.12
C LEU A 255 19.69 10.77 10.37
N LEU A 256 19.11 9.75 9.74
CA LEU A 256 19.59 8.38 9.83
C LEU A 256 21.00 8.25 9.26
N THR A 257 21.24 8.77 8.05
CA THR A 257 22.57 8.73 7.42
C THR A 257 23.62 9.49 8.23
N LEU A 258 23.25 10.63 8.83
CA LEU A 258 24.13 11.39 9.72
C LEU A 258 24.45 10.64 11.03
N ALA A 259 23.46 9.97 11.62
CA ALA A 259 23.66 9.16 12.82
C ALA A 259 24.57 7.96 12.56
N THR A 260 24.39 7.28 11.42
CA THR A 260 25.25 6.14 11.02
C THR A 260 26.67 6.60 10.70
N THR A 261 26.84 7.73 10.01
CA THR A 261 28.16 8.28 9.66
C THR A 261 28.97 8.65 10.92
N GLN A 262 28.33 9.22 11.94
CA GLN A 262 28.99 9.56 13.20
C GLN A 262 29.47 8.31 13.96
N GLN A 263 28.69 7.22 13.96
CA GLN A 263 29.08 5.95 14.58
C GLN A 263 30.27 5.30 13.86
N THR A 264 30.31 5.31 12.53
CA THR A 264 31.44 4.77 11.75
C THR A 264 32.73 5.58 11.96
N THR A 265 32.60 6.90 12.11
CA THR A 265 33.75 7.79 12.35
C THR A 265 34.34 7.58 13.76
N LEU A 266 33.49 7.44 14.77
CA LEU A 266 33.91 7.11 16.15
C LEU A 266 34.57 5.73 16.25
N GLN A 267 34.08 4.72 15.50
CA GLN A 267 34.69 3.38 15.46
C GLN A 267 36.07 3.39 14.78
N HIS A 268 36.23 4.14 13.69
CA HIS A 268 37.54 4.30 13.02
C HIS A 268 38.55 5.08 13.88
N GLU A 269 38.10 6.07 14.64
CA GLU A 269 38.95 6.80 15.59
C GLU A 269 39.38 5.93 16.77
N THR A 270 38.48 5.08 17.27
CA THR A 270 38.78 4.14 18.36
C THR A 270 39.77 3.05 17.93
N GLN A 271 39.60 2.47 16.73
CA GLN A 271 40.56 1.50 16.18
C GLN A 271 41.93 2.12 15.90
N ASN A 272 41.99 3.35 15.38
CA ASN A 272 43.26 4.05 15.17
C ASN A 272 43.96 4.41 16.50
N GLN A 273 43.21 4.71 17.57
CA GLN A 273 43.78 4.89 18.90
C GLN A 273 44.31 3.59 19.50
N GLU A 274 43.59 2.48 19.36
CA GLU A 274 44.03 1.17 19.83
C GLU A 274 45.29 0.67 19.09
N GLU A 275 45.36 0.85 17.77
CA GLU A 275 46.59 0.52 17.00
C GLU A 275 47.78 1.39 17.40
N LYS A 276 47.54 2.68 17.70
CA LYS A 276 48.59 3.60 18.12
C LYS A 276 49.12 3.25 19.51
N ILE A 277 48.24 2.93 20.45
CA ILE A 277 48.60 2.44 21.80
C ILE A 277 49.35 1.10 21.70
N HIS A 278 48.92 0.20 20.82
CA HIS A 278 49.58 -1.10 20.66
C HIS A 278 51.01 -0.96 20.11
N LYS A 279 51.22 -0.09 19.12
CA LYS A 279 52.57 0.22 18.58
C LYS A 279 53.47 0.90 19.61
N GLU A 280 52.92 1.77 20.43
CA GLU A 280 53.65 2.46 21.51
C GLU A 280 54.11 1.46 22.59
N ILE A 281 53.23 0.52 22.98
CA ILE A 281 53.57 -0.57 23.92
C ILE A 281 54.64 -1.52 23.35
N GLU A 282 54.59 -1.85 22.05
CA GLU A 282 55.64 -2.65 21.41
C GLU A 282 56.99 -1.93 21.38
N SER A 283 56.99 -0.62 21.10
CA SER A 283 58.23 0.17 21.07
C SER A 283 58.90 0.26 22.46
N LEU A 284 58.12 0.39 23.53
CA LEU A 284 58.61 0.42 24.91
C LEU A 284 59.17 -0.94 25.38
N LYS A 285 58.62 -2.06 24.89
CA LYS A 285 59.13 -3.41 25.18
C LYS A 285 60.48 -3.68 24.50
N ILE A 286 60.74 -3.08 23.35
CA ILE A 286 62.02 -3.21 22.62
C ILE A 286 63.12 -2.41 23.33
N GLU A 287 62.78 -1.28 23.96
CA GLU A 287 63.76 -0.44 24.66
C GLU A 287 64.22 -1.02 26.01
N GLN A 288 63.35 -1.77 26.70
CA GLN A 288 63.70 -2.47 27.95
C GLN A 288 64.58 -3.73 27.75
N ASN A 289 64.79 -4.17 26.51
CA ASN A 289 65.56 -5.37 26.17
C ASN A 289 66.95 -5.08 25.56
N LYS A 290 67.45 -3.83 25.67
CA LYS A 290 68.84 -3.51 25.31
C LYS A 290 69.78 -3.89 26.47
N PRO A 291 70.71 -4.85 26.27
CA PRO A 291 71.72 -5.16 27.28
C PRO A 291 72.70 -3.98 27.46
N LEU A 292 73.03 -3.68 28.73
CA LEU A 292 74.16 -2.82 29.12
C LEU A 292 75.50 -3.40 28.67
#